data_AF-A0A1G7EN33-F1
#
_entry.id   AF-A0A1G7EN33-F1
#
_cell.length_a   1.000
_cell.length_b   1.000
_cell.length_c   1.000
_cell.angle_alpha   90.00
_cell.angle_beta   90.00
_cell.angle_gamma   90.00
#
_symmetry.space_group_name_H-M   'P 1'
#
loop_
_entity.id
_entity.type
_entity.pdbx_description
1 polymer ?
#
loop_
_entity_poly.entity_id
_entity_poly.type
_entity_poly.pdbx_seq_one_letter_code
_entity_poly.pdbx_strand_id
1 'polypeptide(L)'
;MNENLTALAVIQAIGEKAAGRYRLRTDDAEIQPWLDCYPVDGADRAVLRLKRLSNKTDHWKTIAIALVPEPSGLQQSFSWIAAIKDDLLDPESADLYFIGAVTGSEVSMDFCTSIETREQFCRKYILRPGEQITDLMNRTFLSSLTDHTLETEIVDPLNTAIQQTGARLAHFSVARQVHWRDALLSGETGAALVDALFSEISQNDMLTTDETSAEN
;
A
#
# COMPACT_ATOMS: atom_id res chain seq x y z
N MET A 1 28.00 -10.27 -4.19
CA MET A 1 27.63 -10.46 -2.77
C MET A 1 27.77 -9.12 -2.06
N ASN A 2 26.70 -8.64 -1.39
CA ASN A 2 26.75 -7.41 -0.60
C ASN A 2 27.42 -7.73 0.75
N GLU A 3 28.71 -7.42 0.88
CA GLU A 3 29.53 -7.73 2.09
C GLU A 3 29.06 -7.02 3.38
N ASN A 4 28.03 -6.16 3.32
CA ASN A 4 27.51 -5.39 4.45
C ASN A 4 26.03 -5.67 4.80
N LEU A 5 25.43 -6.71 4.24
CA LEU A 5 24.03 -7.04 4.52
C LEU A 5 23.90 -7.72 5.88
N THR A 6 23.45 -6.95 6.88
CA THR A 6 23.18 -7.41 8.25
C THR A 6 21.80 -6.94 8.71
N ALA A 7 21.22 -7.58 9.73
CA ALA A 7 19.97 -7.15 10.33
C ALA A 7 20.12 -5.72 10.89
N LEU A 8 21.29 -5.39 11.46
CA LEU A 8 21.61 -4.04 11.92
C LEU A 8 21.55 -3.00 10.77
N ALA A 9 22.12 -3.31 9.61
CA ALA A 9 22.06 -2.43 8.45
C ALA A 9 20.61 -2.20 7.98
N VAL A 10 19.77 -3.25 8.02
CA VAL A 10 18.33 -3.14 7.72
C VAL A 10 17.61 -2.28 8.76
N ILE A 11 17.89 -2.47 10.06
CA ILE A 11 17.34 -1.63 11.14
C ILE A 11 17.72 -0.16 10.93
N GLN A 12 18.98 0.12 10.57
CA GLN A 12 19.44 1.48 10.31
C GLN A 12 18.66 2.11 9.15
N ALA A 13 18.53 1.40 8.02
CA ALA A 13 17.77 1.89 6.87
C ALA A 13 16.28 2.12 7.21
N ILE A 14 15.69 1.26 8.03
CA ILE A 14 14.33 1.45 8.56
C ILE A 14 14.27 2.72 9.41
N GLY A 15 15.22 2.91 10.33
CA GLY A 15 15.32 4.09 11.19
C GLY A 15 15.43 5.39 10.39
N GLU A 16 16.28 5.42 9.37
CA GLU A 16 16.44 6.55 8.45
C GLU A 16 15.13 6.87 7.71
N LYS A 17 14.45 5.86 7.16
CA LYS A 17 13.15 6.06 6.47
C LYS A 17 12.02 6.42 7.44
N ALA A 18 12.09 5.93 8.67
CA ALA A 18 11.09 6.16 9.71
C ALA A 18 11.22 7.52 10.40
N ALA A 19 12.39 8.17 10.29
CA ALA A 19 12.72 9.42 10.95
C ALA A 19 11.64 10.49 10.76
N GLY A 20 11.25 11.14 11.86
CA GLY A 20 10.21 12.17 11.87
C GLY A 20 8.77 11.68 11.68
N ARG A 21 8.54 10.41 11.34
CA ARG A 21 7.19 9.84 11.12
C ARG A 21 6.81 8.76 12.13
N TYR A 22 7.80 8.01 12.61
CA TYR A 22 7.58 6.91 13.55
C TYR A 22 8.54 6.98 14.72
N ARG A 23 8.08 6.45 15.85
CA ARG A 23 8.91 6.05 16.99
C ARG A 23 9.36 4.61 16.76
N LEU A 24 10.66 4.37 16.83
CA LEU A 24 11.29 3.06 16.71
C LEU A 24 11.59 2.48 18.10
N ARG A 25 11.37 1.17 18.26
CA ARG A 25 11.84 0.36 19.40
C ARG A 25 12.52 -0.90 18.89
N THR A 26 13.74 -1.15 19.37
CA THR A 26 14.53 -2.35 19.07
C THR A 26 14.82 -3.17 20.33
N ASP A 27 14.89 -2.50 21.49
CA ASP A 27 15.34 -3.09 22.74
C ASP A 27 14.19 -3.05 23.77
N ASP A 28 13.16 -3.87 23.54
CA ASP A 28 11.98 -3.98 24.41
C ASP A 28 11.97 -5.37 25.06
N ALA A 29 11.60 -5.45 26.34
CA ALA A 29 11.49 -6.73 27.06
C ALA A 29 10.43 -7.64 26.41
N GLU A 30 9.45 -7.05 25.72
CA GLU A 30 8.44 -7.75 24.92
C GLU A 30 9.02 -8.37 23.63
N ILE A 31 10.15 -7.87 23.12
CA ILE A 31 10.76 -8.34 21.86
C ILE A 31 11.65 -9.58 22.10
N GLN A 32 12.31 -9.66 23.25
CA GLN A 32 13.28 -10.73 23.53
C GLN A 32 12.68 -12.15 23.38
N PRO A 33 11.46 -12.44 23.89
CA PRO A 33 10.83 -13.75 23.69
C PRO A 33 10.64 -14.11 22.21
N TRP A 34 10.38 -13.12 21.35
CA TRP A 34 10.24 -13.32 19.92
C TRP A 34 11.58 -13.63 19.25
N LEU A 35 12.70 -13.08 19.73
CA LEU A 35 14.03 -13.42 19.20
C LEU A 35 14.46 -14.84 19.59
N ASP A 36 14.12 -15.23 20.81
CA ASP A 36 14.50 -16.52 21.39
C ASP A 36 13.63 -17.68 20.86
N CYS A 37 12.43 -17.37 20.36
CA CYS A 37 11.57 -18.40 19.78
C CYS A 37 12.08 -18.87 18.41
N TYR A 38 12.00 -20.18 18.18
CA TYR A 38 12.35 -20.84 16.91
C TYR A 38 13.66 -20.34 16.28
N PRO A 39 14.83 -20.71 16.85
CA PRO A 39 16.12 -20.33 16.26
C PRO A 39 16.21 -20.83 14.83
N VAL A 40 16.62 -19.94 13.92
CA VAL A 40 16.93 -20.29 12.53
C VAL A 40 18.45 -20.35 12.44
N ASP A 41 18.98 -21.54 12.17
CA ASP A 41 20.42 -21.79 12.20
C ASP A 41 21.17 -20.88 11.21
N GLY A 42 22.20 -20.19 11.71
CA GLY A 42 23.04 -19.29 10.93
C GLY A 42 22.34 -18.02 10.44
N ALA A 43 21.11 -17.74 10.89
CA ALA A 43 20.39 -16.53 10.51
C ALA A 43 20.81 -15.33 11.35
N ASP A 44 21.07 -14.21 10.69
CA ASP A 44 21.13 -12.89 11.34
C ASP A 44 19.70 -12.34 11.41
N ARG A 45 19.18 -12.18 12.63
CA ARG A 45 17.76 -11.91 12.90
C ARG A 45 17.59 -10.71 13.81
N ALA A 46 16.50 -9.99 13.59
CA ALA A 46 16.07 -8.93 14.49
C ALA A 46 14.56 -8.78 14.46
N VAL A 47 14.00 -8.21 15.51
CA VAL A 47 12.61 -7.75 15.55
C VAL A 47 12.61 -6.33 16.07
N LEU A 48 11.78 -5.48 15.48
CA LEU A 48 11.59 -4.11 15.91
C LEU A 48 10.12 -3.73 15.83
N ARG A 49 9.75 -2.68 16.55
CA ARG A 49 8.40 -2.12 16.53
C ARG A 49 8.41 -0.65 16.13
N LEU A 50 7.41 -0.26 15.35
CA LEU A 50 7.21 1.12 14.89
C LEU A 50 5.83 1.64 15.31
N LYS A 51 5.79 2.82 15.91
CA LYS A 51 4.54 3.54 16.20
C LYS A 51 4.52 4.88 15.49
N ARG A 52 3.46 5.19 14.76
CA ARG A 52 3.35 6.48 14.05
C ARG A 52 3.23 7.63 15.04
N LEU A 53 4.01 8.69 14.86
CA LEU A 53 4.00 9.85 15.76
C LEU A 53 2.71 10.67 15.69
N SER A 54 2.04 10.66 14.54
CA SER A 54 0.81 11.43 14.30
C SER A 54 -0.48 10.73 14.72
N ASN A 55 -0.43 9.42 15.04
CA ASN A 55 -1.63 8.70 15.45
C ASN A 55 -1.91 8.86 16.95
N LYS A 56 -3.18 9.12 17.28
CA LYS A 56 -3.66 9.10 18.67
C LYS A 56 -3.82 7.69 19.23
N THR A 57 -3.82 6.67 18.37
CA THR A 57 -3.93 5.27 18.78
C THR A 57 -2.59 4.73 19.27
N ASP A 58 -2.61 3.91 20.32
CA ASP A 58 -1.43 3.21 20.84
C ASP A 58 -1.14 1.94 20.07
N HIS A 59 -1.00 2.08 18.75
CA HIS A 59 -0.89 0.96 17.83
C HIS A 59 0.53 0.81 17.30
N TRP A 60 1.11 -0.37 17.49
CA TRP A 60 2.45 -0.70 17.00
C TRP A 60 2.38 -1.60 15.77
N LYS A 61 3.32 -1.37 14.85
CA LYS A 61 3.65 -2.28 13.75
C LYS A 61 4.88 -3.08 14.15
N THR A 62 4.84 -4.38 13.92
CA THR A 62 5.96 -5.28 14.23
C THR A 62 6.66 -5.69 12.93
N ILE A 63 7.98 -5.56 12.89
CA ILE A 63 8.80 -5.97 11.74
C ILE A 63 9.78 -7.04 12.20
N ALA A 64 9.64 -8.25 11.64
CA ALA A 64 10.61 -9.33 11.79
C ALA A 64 11.59 -9.31 10.61
N ILE A 65 12.87 -9.44 10.90
CA ILE A 65 13.97 -9.41 9.93
C ILE A 65 14.73 -10.73 10.03
N ALA A 66 14.92 -11.43 8.91
CA ALA A 66 15.80 -12.61 8.85
C ALA A 66 16.68 -12.60 7.59
N LEU A 67 17.98 -12.62 7.80
CA LEU A 67 18.99 -12.79 6.77
C LEU A 67 19.55 -14.19 6.94
N VAL A 68 19.38 -15.04 5.93
CA VAL A 68 19.72 -16.46 6.00
C VAL A 68 20.76 -16.82 4.96
N PRO A 69 21.65 -17.79 5.23
CA PRO A 69 22.66 -18.18 4.26
C PRO A 69 22.04 -18.87 3.04
N GLU A 70 20.96 -19.64 3.23
CA GLU A 70 20.34 -20.46 2.19
C GLU A 70 18.83 -20.24 2.08
N PRO A 71 18.21 -20.48 0.90
CA PRO A 71 16.78 -20.29 0.66
C PRO A 71 15.87 -21.08 1.62
N SER A 72 16.31 -22.26 2.07
CA SER A 72 15.60 -23.08 3.05
C SER A 72 15.43 -22.38 4.41
N GLY A 73 16.37 -21.50 4.78
CA GLY A 73 16.29 -20.71 6.00
C GLY A 73 15.13 -19.71 6.00
N LEU A 74 14.74 -19.17 4.82
CA LEU A 74 13.56 -18.32 4.73
C LEU A 74 12.28 -19.10 5.03
N GLN A 75 12.21 -20.37 4.61
CA GLN A 75 11.07 -21.22 4.94
C GLN A 75 11.00 -21.50 6.45
N GLN A 76 12.14 -21.76 7.09
CA GLN A 76 12.21 -21.93 8.55
C GLN A 76 11.80 -20.65 9.29
N SER A 77 12.16 -19.48 8.74
CA SER A 77 11.76 -18.18 9.28
C SER A 77 10.23 -17.97 9.26
N PHE A 78 9.47 -18.71 8.46
CA PHE A 78 8.01 -18.61 8.47
C PHE A 78 7.38 -19.20 9.73
N SER A 79 7.94 -20.26 10.29
CA SER A 79 7.51 -20.79 11.60
C SER A 79 7.79 -19.78 12.71
N TRP A 80 8.93 -19.11 12.63
CA TRP A 80 9.29 -18.03 13.54
C TRP A 80 8.29 -16.86 13.46
N ILE A 81 7.96 -16.39 12.24
CA ILE A 81 6.96 -15.33 12.04
C ILE A 81 5.57 -15.75 12.53
N ALA A 82 5.17 -17.01 12.31
CA ALA A 82 3.90 -17.53 12.80
C ALA A 82 3.82 -17.47 14.33
N ALA A 83 4.89 -17.86 15.02
CA ALA A 83 4.97 -17.76 16.48
C ALA A 83 4.87 -16.31 16.99
N ILE A 84 5.50 -15.34 16.31
CA ILE A 84 5.35 -13.91 16.63
C ILE A 84 3.90 -13.48 16.44
N LYS A 85 3.27 -13.88 15.33
CA LYS A 85 1.88 -13.53 15.02
C LYS A 85 0.92 -14.04 16.09
N ASP A 86 1.10 -15.26 16.56
CA ASP A 86 0.22 -15.90 17.55
C ASP A 86 0.30 -15.23 18.93
N ASP A 87 1.41 -14.53 19.22
CA ASP A 87 1.61 -13.78 20.46
C ASP A 87 1.09 -12.32 20.38
N LEU A 88 0.92 -11.80 19.16
CA LEU A 88 0.39 -10.44 18.94
C LEU A 88 -1.14 -10.41 19.09
N LEU A 89 -1.63 -9.45 19.87
CA LEU A 89 -3.07 -9.19 20.00
C LEU A 89 -3.61 -8.40 18.80
N ASP A 90 -4.89 -8.58 18.49
CA ASP A 90 -5.56 -7.73 17.50
C ASP A 90 -5.68 -6.29 18.00
N PRO A 91 -5.41 -5.27 17.15
CA PRO A 91 -5.17 -5.36 15.70
C PRO A 91 -3.69 -5.49 15.28
N GLU A 92 -2.75 -5.62 16.21
CA GLU A 92 -1.30 -5.66 15.91
C GLU A 92 -0.88 -6.92 15.13
N SER A 93 -1.59 -8.03 15.30
CA SER A 93 -1.38 -9.26 14.52
C SER A 93 -1.48 -9.03 12.99
N ALA A 94 -2.33 -8.08 12.57
CA ALA A 94 -2.52 -7.68 11.18
C ALA A 94 -1.42 -6.73 10.67
N ASP A 95 -0.68 -6.12 11.58
CA ASP A 95 0.39 -5.16 11.35
C ASP A 95 1.78 -5.75 11.62
N LEU A 96 1.89 -7.06 11.42
CA LEU A 96 3.15 -7.79 11.29
C LEU A 96 3.68 -7.69 9.86
N TYR A 97 4.98 -7.48 9.73
CA TYR A 97 5.70 -7.43 8.47
C TYR A 97 6.98 -8.28 8.56
N PHE A 98 7.39 -8.87 7.44
CA PHE A 98 8.64 -9.62 7.35
C PHE A 98 9.55 -9.04 6.28
N ILE A 99 10.82 -8.87 6.63
CA ILE A 99 11.90 -8.53 5.71
C ILE A 99 12.90 -9.68 5.68
N GLY A 100 13.08 -10.29 4.51
CA GLY A 100 13.96 -11.45 4.33
C GLY A 100 15.05 -11.22 3.29
N ALA A 101 16.20 -11.86 3.47
CA ALA A 101 17.23 -11.93 2.44
C ALA A 101 18.02 -13.24 2.49
N VAL A 102 18.51 -13.70 1.35
CA VAL A 102 19.48 -14.80 1.26
C VAL A 102 20.87 -14.20 1.03
N THR A 103 21.82 -14.52 1.90
CA THR A 103 23.17 -13.91 1.90
C THR A 103 24.24 -14.81 1.30
N GLY A 104 24.08 -16.14 1.40
CA GLY A 104 25.08 -17.13 1.01
C GLY A 104 24.94 -17.68 -0.41
N SER A 105 23.79 -17.48 -1.05
CA SER A 105 23.52 -17.94 -2.41
C SER A 105 22.66 -16.95 -3.19
N GLU A 106 22.78 -17.00 -4.53
CA GLU A 106 21.91 -16.22 -5.41
C GLU A 106 20.51 -16.84 -5.46
N VAL A 107 19.50 -15.98 -5.38
CA VAL A 107 18.09 -16.36 -5.56
C VAL A 107 17.57 -15.80 -6.88
N SER A 108 16.51 -16.39 -7.42
CA SER A 108 15.85 -15.83 -8.60
C SER A 108 14.79 -14.80 -8.22
N MET A 109 14.46 -13.92 -9.16
CA MET A 109 13.34 -12.99 -9.01
C MET A 109 12.01 -13.73 -8.76
N ASP A 110 11.80 -14.86 -9.44
CA ASP A 110 10.61 -15.70 -9.28
C ASP A 110 10.53 -16.28 -7.87
N PHE A 111 11.67 -16.70 -7.30
CA PHE A 111 11.73 -17.17 -5.92
C PHE A 111 11.27 -16.08 -4.95
N CYS A 112 11.84 -14.87 -5.04
CA CYS A 112 11.44 -13.73 -4.21
C CYS A 112 9.94 -13.43 -4.36
N THR A 113 9.45 -13.33 -5.59
CA THR A 113 8.04 -13.03 -5.90
C THR A 113 7.10 -14.11 -5.37
N SER A 114 7.49 -15.39 -5.47
CA SER A 114 6.70 -16.51 -4.96
C SER A 114 6.53 -16.50 -3.44
N ILE A 115 7.48 -15.89 -2.71
CA ILE A 115 7.39 -15.72 -1.26
C ILE A 115 6.52 -14.51 -0.92
N GLU A 116 6.75 -13.38 -1.60
CA GLU A 116 6.04 -12.12 -1.36
C GLU A 116 4.53 -12.24 -1.60
N THR A 117 4.12 -13.06 -2.57
CA THR A 117 2.71 -13.28 -2.95
C THR A 117 1.95 -14.21 -1.99
N ARG A 118 2.63 -14.93 -1.09
CA ARG A 118 1.96 -15.82 -0.12
C ARG A 118 1.46 -15.01 1.07
N GLU A 119 0.15 -14.95 1.28
CA GLU A 119 -0.47 -14.12 2.33
C GLU A 119 -0.67 -14.83 3.69
N GLN A 120 -0.08 -16.01 3.91
CA GLN A 120 -0.42 -16.88 5.05
C GLN A 120 -0.19 -16.30 6.46
N PHE A 121 0.76 -15.38 6.63
CA PHE A 121 1.19 -14.92 7.98
C PHE A 121 1.14 -13.40 8.07
N CYS A 122 1.91 -12.74 7.22
CA CYS A 122 2.12 -11.31 7.21
C CYS A 122 2.48 -10.85 5.80
N ARG A 123 2.57 -9.53 5.60
CA ARG A 123 3.18 -8.94 4.41
C ARG A 123 4.68 -9.17 4.43
N LYS A 124 5.25 -9.65 3.31
CA LYS A 124 6.67 -10.03 3.21
C LYS A 124 7.36 -9.20 2.14
N TYR A 125 8.62 -8.86 2.39
CA TYR A 125 9.49 -8.16 1.45
C TYR A 125 10.83 -8.90 1.41
N ILE A 126 11.19 -9.45 0.26
CA ILE A 126 12.43 -10.19 0.08
C ILE A 126 13.39 -9.33 -0.74
N LEU A 127 14.63 -9.21 -0.28
CA LEU A 127 15.69 -8.55 -1.04
C LEU A 127 15.91 -9.32 -2.36
N ARG A 128 15.67 -8.64 -3.48
CA ARG A 128 15.77 -9.20 -4.82
C ARG A 128 17.23 -9.26 -5.31
N PRO A 129 17.51 -10.05 -6.36
CA PRO A 129 18.85 -10.11 -6.94
C PRO A 129 19.31 -8.74 -7.44
N GLY A 130 20.46 -8.28 -6.96
CA GLY A 130 21.02 -6.97 -7.31
C GLY A 130 20.30 -5.77 -6.69
N GLU A 131 19.30 -5.99 -5.83
CA GLU A 131 18.58 -4.92 -5.13
C GLU A 131 19.37 -4.44 -3.91
N GLN A 132 19.40 -3.12 -3.68
CA GLN A 132 20.00 -2.54 -2.48
C GLN A 132 18.96 -2.39 -1.37
N ILE A 133 19.42 -2.31 -0.11
CA ILE A 133 18.52 -2.13 1.06
C ILE A 133 17.63 -0.89 0.89
N THR A 134 18.16 0.18 0.31
CA THR A 134 17.42 1.42 0.02
C THR A 134 16.25 1.21 -0.93
N ASP A 135 16.42 0.37 -1.95
CA ASP A 135 15.39 0.05 -2.95
C ASP A 135 14.31 -0.83 -2.34
N LEU A 136 14.72 -1.82 -1.54
CA LEU A 136 13.82 -2.64 -0.74
C LEU A 136 12.94 -1.75 0.16
N MET A 137 13.52 -0.78 0.87
CA MET A 137 12.77 0.13 1.73
C MET A 137 11.70 0.93 0.96
N ASN A 138 11.99 1.32 -0.29
CA ASN A 138 11.03 2.06 -1.13
C ASN A 138 9.82 1.21 -1.57
N ARG A 139 9.91 -0.12 -1.48
CA ARG A 139 8.80 -1.05 -1.76
C ARG A 139 7.96 -1.37 -0.52
N THR A 140 8.45 -1.00 0.66
CA THR A 140 7.72 -1.19 1.92
C THR A 140 6.76 -0.04 2.20
N PHE A 141 5.95 -0.18 3.26
CA PHE A 141 5.11 0.90 3.78
C PHE A 141 5.91 2.10 4.33
N LEU A 142 7.23 1.97 4.47
CA LEU A 142 8.12 3.05 4.88
C LEU A 142 8.49 4.00 3.73
N SER A 143 8.09 3.70 2.50
CA SER A 143 8.27 4.66 1.41
C SER A 143 7.63 6.01 1.78
N SER A 144 8.31 7.09 1.38
CA SER A 144 7.72 8.41 1.51
C SER A 144 6.71 8.56 0.39
N LEU A 145 5.49 8.99 0.70
CA LEU A 145 4.49 9.37 -0.30
C LEU A 145 4.83 10.70 -0.98
N THR A 146 6.04 11.23 -0.80
CA THR A 146 6.51 12.45 -1.47
C THR A 146 6.82 12.17 -2.92
N ASP A 147 5.76 12.18 -3.72
CA ASP A 147 5.67 12.97 -4.94
C ASP A 147 4.38 13.83 -4.93
N HIS A 148 3.97 14.29 -3.75
CA HIS A 148 2.91 15.30 -3.59
C HIS A 148 3.43 16.53 -2.84
N THR A 149 4.51 17.11 -3.36
CA THR A 149 4.70 18.58 -3.39
C THR A 149 3.86 19.24 -4.48
N LEU A 150 2.90 18.50 -5.06
CA LEU A 150 1.69 19.10 -5.55
C LEU A 150 0.71 19.16 -4.38
N GLU A 151 0.70 20.30 -3.69
CA GLU A 151 -0.56 20.95 -3.32
C GLU A 151 -1.36 21.22 -4.61
N THR A 152 -1.67 20.20 -5.40
CA THR A 152 -2.89 20.23 -6.19
C THR A 152 -3.96 19.96 -5.16
N GLU A 153 -4.91 20.90 -5.07
CA GLU A 153 -6.26 20.70 -4.58
C GLU A 153 -6.63 19.22 -4.64
N ILE A 154 -7.34 18.70 -3.64
CA ILE A 154 -7.99 17.40 -3.77
C ILE A 154 -8.91 17.52 -4.99
N VAL A 155 -8.38 17.16 -6.15
CA VAL A 155 -9.06 17.24 -7.42
C VAL A 155 -10.01 16.07 -7.35
N ASP A 156 -11.28 16.37 -7.13
CA ASP A 156 -12.35 15.38 -7.18
C ASP A 156 -12.26 14.67 -8.54
N PRO A 157 -11.76 13.42 -8.58
CA PRO A 157 -11.42 12.75 -9.83
C PRO A 157 -12.66 12.49 -10.68
N LEU A 158 -13.84 12.39 -10.04
CA LEU A 158 -15.12 12.28 -10.72
C LEU A 158 -15.46 13.59 -11.42
N ASN A 159 -15.33 14.72 -10.72
CA ASN A 159 -15.54 16.04 -11.32
C ASN A 159 -14.60 16.31 -12.49
N THR A 160 -13.32 15.94 -12.37
CA THR A 160 -12.37 16.07 -13.48
C THR A 160 -12.74 15.21 -14.68
N ALA A 161 -13.12 13.94 -14.46
CA ALA A 161 -13.53 13.07 -15.55
C ALA A 161 -14.79 13.61 -16.27
N ILE A 162 -15.78 14.11 -15.51
CA ILE A 162 -17.00 14.69 -16.04
C ILE A 162 -16.71 15.96 -16.85
N GLN A 163 -15.87 16.86 -16.33
CA GLN A 163 -15.48 18.09 -17.03
C GLN A 163 -14.69 17.81 -18.31
N GLN A 164 -13.73 16.87 -18.27
CA GLN A 164 -12.98 16.45 -19.45
C GLN A 164 -13.88 15.82 -20.52
N THR A 165 -14.90 15.09 -20.09
CA THR A 165 -15.90 14.50 -21.00
C THR A 165 -16.77 15.59 -21.60
N GLY A 166 -17.17 16.59 -20.81
CA GLY A 166 -17.94 17.76 -21.25
C GLY A 166 -17.19 18.61 -22.27
N ALA A 167 -15.88 18.78 -22.09
CA ALA A 167 -15.02 19.48 -23.03
C ALA A 167 -14.90 18.76 -24.39
N ARG A 168 -15.12 17.45 -24.44
CA ARG A 168 -15.02 16.63 -25.66
C ARG A 168 -16.37 16.39 -26.35
N LEU A 169 -17.47 16.44 -25.62
CA LEU A 169 -18.81 16.11 -26.12
C LEU A 169 -19.73 17.33 -26.05
N ALA A 170 -20.01 17.95 -27.20
CA ALA A 170 -20.85 19.15 -27.29
C ALA A 170 -22.29 18.95 -26.74
N HIS A 171 -22.79 17.72 -26.73
CA HIS A 171 -24.11 17.36 -26.19
C HIS A 171 -24.09 17.03 -24.69
N PHE A 172 -22.93 17.08 -24.04
CA PHE A 172 -22.79 16.83 -22.60
C PHE A 172 -22.77 18.15 -21.83
N SER A 173 -23.95 18.79 -21.78
CA SER A 173 -24.17 20.09 -21.15
C SER A 173 -23.83 20.08 -19.65
N VAL A 174 -23.60 21.26 -19.08
CA VAL A 174 -23.34 21.42 -17.63
C VAL A 174 -24.46 20.81 -16.77
N ALA A 175 -25.72 20.90 -17.22
CA ALA A 175 -26.84 20.26 -16.53
C ALA A 175 -26.73 18.73 -16.54
N ARG A 176 -26.35 18.12 -17.68
CA ARG A 176 -26.10 16.67 -17.77
C ARG A 176 -24.89 16.25 -16.92
N GLN A 177 -23.86 17.08 -16.84
CA GLN A 177 -22.68 16.84 -16.00
C GLN A 177 -23.04 16.77 -14.51
N VAL A 178 -23.86 17.71 -14.02
CA VAL A 178 -24.35 17.69 -12.62
C VAL A 178 -25.20 16.46 -12.35
N HIS A 179 -26.15 16.16 -13.25
CA HIS A 179 -27.02 14.98 -13.14
C HIS A 179 -26.22 13.67 -13.07
N TRP A 180 -25.22 13.53 -13.95
CA TRP A 180 -24.36 12.34 -13.98
C TRP A 180 -23.52 12.19 -12.72
N ARG A 181 -23.03 13.32 -12.18
CA ARG A 181 -22.30 13.31 -10.91
C ARG A 181 -23.18 12.79 -9.78
N ASP A 182 -24.39 13.32 -9.65
CA ASP A 182 -25.30 12.96 -8.57
C ASP A 182 -25.77 11.51 -8.69
N ALA A 183 -26.03 11.03 -9.91
CA ALA A 183 -26.33 9.62 -10.18
C ALA A 183 -25.15 8.70 -9.82
N LEU A 184 -23.91 9.05 -10.18
CA LEU A 184 -22.72 8.24 -9.88
C LEU A 184 -22.37 8.21 -8.38
N LEU A 185 -22.79 9.21 -7.61
CA LEU A 185 -22.60 9.29 -6.16
C LEU A 185 -23.77 8.75 -5.33
N SER A 186 -24.88 8.39 -5.98
CA SER A 186 -26.12 7.95 -5.31
C SER A 186 -26.01 6.59 -4.59
N GLY A 187 -25.03 5.76 -4.96
CA GLY A 187 -24.92 4.38 -4.47
C GLY A 187 -25.87 3.39 -5.15
N GLU A 188 -26.58 3.83 -6.21
CA GLU A 188 -27.45 2.97 -7.00
C GLU A 188 -26.67 1.85 -7.71
N THR A 189 -27.28 0.67 -7.79
CA THR A 189 -26.65 -0.50 -8.43
C THR A 189 -26.98 -0.55 -9.92
N GLY A 190 -26.01 -0.97 -10.74
CA GLY A 190 -26.13 -1.33 -12.16
C GLY A 190 -27.36 -0.79 -12.92
N ALA A 191 -28.46 -1.55 -12.90
CA ALA A 191 -29.69 -1.22 -13.63
C ALA A 191 -30.33 0.10 -13.16
N ALA A 192 -30.42 0.34 -11.86
CA ALA A 192 -30.99 1.56 -11.29
C ALA A 192 -30.13 2.80 -11.61
N LEU A 193 -28.80 2.62 -11.69
CA LEU A 193 -27.89 3.68 -12.12
C LEU A 193 -28.07 4.02 -13.60
N VAL A 194 -28.26 3.02 -14.47
CA VAL A 194 -28.55 3.25 -15.89
C VAL A 194 -29.86 4.00 -16.04
N ASP A 195 -30.91 3.58 -15.34
CA ASP A 195 -32.18 4.28 -15.36
C ASP A 195 -31.99 5.72 -14.88
N ALA A 196 -31.32 5.95 -13.75
CA ALA A 196 -31.03 7.29 -13.24
C ALA A 196 -30.29 8.17 -14.27
N LEU A 197 -29.29 7.64 -14.98
CA LEU A 197 -28.49 8.40 -15.95
C LEU A 197 -29.26 8.81 -17.21
N PHE A 198 -30.26 8.03 -17.62
CA PHE A 198 -30.94 8.19 -18.92
C PHE A 198 -32.43 8.55 -18.83
N SER A 199 -33.02 8.62 -17.63
CA SER A 199 -34.46 8.87 -17.42
C SER A 199 -34.95 10.27 -17.85
N GLU A 200 -34.07 11.26 -18.02
CA GLU A 200 -34.46 12.65 -18.35
C GLU A 200 -34.00 13.16 -19.73
N ILE A 201 -33.73 12.27 -20.69
CA ILE A 201 -33.34 12.70 -22.06
C ILE A 201 -34.57 13.13 -22.91
N SER A 202 -35.81 12.92 -22.46
CA SER A 202 -36.99 13.08 -23.32
C SER A 202 -37.74 14.42 -23.26
N GLN A 203 -37.37 15.41 -22.43
CA GLN A 203 -38.18 16.65 -22.31
C GLN A 203 -37.48 17.98 -22.61
N ASN A 204 -36.15 18.04 -22.75
CA ASN A 204 -35.46 19.34 -22.88
C ASN A 204 -34.72 19.57 -24.22
N ASP A 205 -34.74 18.62 -25.16
CA ASP A 205 -34.16 18.78 -26.52
C ASP A 205 -35.20 19.25 -27.57
N MET A 206 -36.40 19.66 -27.17
CA MET A 206 -37.51 20.02 -28.07
C MET A 206 -37.91 21.52 -28.04
N LEU A 207 -37.08 22.40 -27.47
CA LEU A 207 -37.41 23.82 -27.25
C LEU A 207 -36.39 24.84 -27.77
N THR A 208 -35.45 24.44 -28.64
CA THR A 208 -34.47 25.37 -29.24
C THR A 208 -34.46 25.40 -30.77
N THR A 209 -35.55 24.97 -31.42
CA THR A 209 -35.77 25.23 -32.85
C THR A 209 -37.13 25.87 -33.07
N ASP A 210 -37.25 27.15 -32.74
CA ASP A 210 -38.13 28.08 -33.45
C ASP A 210 -37.87 29.50 -32.93
N GLU A 211 -36.90 30.18 -33.53
CA GLU A 211 -36.89 31.64 -33.68
C GLU A 211 -35.72 32.04 -34.58
N THR A 212 -35.93 31.98 -35.89
CA THR A 212 -35.46 32.95 -36.90
C THR A 212 -35.67 32.37 -38.30
N SER A 213 -36.82 32.67 -38.93
CA SER A 213 -36.99 32.77 -40.41
C SER A 213 -38.44 33.08 -40.77
N ALA A 214 -38.73 34.36 -41.09
CA ALA A 214 -39.86 34.92 -41.86
C ALA A 214 -40.17 36.31 -41.27
N GLU A 215 -40.23 37.44 -41.96
CA GLU A 215 -40.29 37.85 -43.37
C GLU A 215 -39.83 39.34 -43.37
N ASN A 216 -39.04 39.77 -44.35
CA ASN A 216 -39.47 40.66 -45.46
C ASN A 216 -40.35 41.85 -45.05
#